data_AF-A0A9X7FSR0-F1
#
_entry.id   AF-A0A9X7FSR0-F1
#
_cell.length_a   1.000
_cell.length_b   1.000
_cell.length_c   1.000
_cell.angle_alpha   90.00
_cell.angle_beta   90.00
_cell.angle_gamma   90.00
#
_symmetry.space_group_name_H-M   'P 1'
#
loop_
_entity.id
_entity.type
_entity.pdbx_description
1 polymer ?
#
loop_
_entity_poly.entity_id
_entity_poly.type
_entity_poly.pdbx_seq_one_letter_code
_entity_poly.pdbx_strand_id
1 'polypeptide(L)'
;NVQSYTTKQTNENIAVVGKKIKLPKLGLVQFAKSREVKGRILNATVRRNPSGRYFVSLLVETEVQELPKTQSSIGMDVGLKDFAILSDGTIYKNPKFFRSLEEKLAKAQRVLSRRTQGSSRWN
;
A
#
# COMPACT_ATOMS: atom_id res chain seq x y z
N ASN A 1 8.63 14.85 -8.70
CA ASN A 1 7.35 15.50 -8.37
C ASN A 1 6.27 14.43 -8.27
N VAL A 2 5.63 14.26 -7.12
CA VAL A 2 4.56 13.26 -6.95
C VAL A 2 3.25 13.92 -7.38
N GLN A 3 2.56 13.36 -8.36
CA GLN A 3 1.25 13.83 -8.79
C GLN A 3 0.16 12.97 -8.15
N SER A 4 -0.80 13.60 -7.49
CA SER A 4 -1.94 12.92 -6.86
C SER A 4 -3.24 13.68 -7.09
N TYR A 5 -4.33 12.93 -7.26
CA TYR A 5 -5.69 13.42 -7.36
C TYR A 5 -6.58 12.59 -6.44
N THR A 6 -7.27 13.26 -5.51
CA THR A 6 -8.21 12.62 -4.59
C THR A 6 -9.62 13.15 -4.83
N THR A 7 -10.61 12.26 -4.81
CA THR A 7 -12.02 12.59 -4.95
C THR A 7 -12.86 11.86 -3.91
N LYS A 8 -13.83 12.55 -3.33
CA LYS A 8 -14.79 11.97 -2.38
C LYS A 8 -16.00 11.43 -3.10
N GLN A 9 -16.58 10.36 -2.57
CA GLN A 9 -17.83 9.82 -3.06
C GLN A 9 -18.97 10.80 -2.81
N THR A 10 -19.57 11.30 -3.88
CA THR A 10 -20.81 12.09 -3.85
C THR A 10 -21.72 11.59 -4.98
N ASN A 11 -22.98 11.30 -4.66
CA ASN A 11 -23.99 10.86 -5.64
C ASN A 11 -23.47 9.75 -6.58
N GLU A 12 -22.80 8.74 -6.01
CA GLU A 12 -22.27 7.58 -6.76
C GLU A 12 -21.35 7.92 -7.94
N ASN A 13 -20.61 9.03 -7.81
CA ASN A 13 -19.65 9.47 -8.81
C ASN A 13 -18.38 8.58 -8.87
N ILE A 14 -18.14 7.73 -7.86
CA ILE A 14 -17.10 6.69 -7.82
C ILE A 14 -17.77 5.31 -7.70
N ALA A 15 -17.40 4.39 -8.58
CA ALA A 15 -17.91 3.02 -8.58
C ALA A 15 -16.90 2.06 -9.20
N VAL A 16 -16.90 0.80 -8.78
CA VAL A 16 -16.15 -0.27 -9.45
C VAL A 16 -17.12 -1.09 -10.30
N VAL A 17 -16.87 -1.16 -11.60
CA VAL A 17 -17.69 -1.86 -12.59
C VAL A 17 -16.82 -2.86 -13.33
N GLY A 18 -16.90 -4.13 -12.92
CA GLY A 18 -16.05 -5.20 -13.47
C GLY A 18 -14.56 -4.92 -13.28
N LYS A 19 -13.84 -4.70 -14.40
CA LYS A 19 -12.39 -4.36 -14.42
C LYS A 19 -12.13 -2.86 -14.58
N LYS A 20 -13.15 -2.02 -14.38
CA LYS A 20 -13.07 -0.56 -14.53
C LYS A 20 -13.49 0.14 -13.25
N ILE A 21 -12.92 1.31 -13.02
CA ILE A 21 -13.33 2.24 -11.96
C ILE A 21 -13.91 3.49 -12.61
N LYS A 22 -15.11 3.89 -12.17
CA LYS A 22 -15.71 5.19 -12.48
C LYS A 22 -15.07 6.23 -11.58
N LEU A 23 -14.56 7.31 -12.18
CA LEU A 23 -14.04 8.48 -11.49
C LEU A 23 -14.73 9.74 -12.04
N PRO A 24 -14.96 10.79 -11.23
CA PRO A 24 -15.81 11.91 -11.63
C PRO A 24 -15.31 12.67 -12.86
N LYS A 25 -13.99 12.86 -12.98
CA LYS A 25 -13.37 13.61 -14.10
C LYS A 25 -12.91 12.73 -15.27
N LEU A 26 -12.69 11.44 -15.02
CA LEU A 26 -12.06 10.53 -16.00
C LEU A 26 -13.04 9.48 -16.55
N GLY A 27 -14.26 9.41 -16.01
CA GLY A 27 -15.21 8.37 -16.38
C GLY A 27 -14.71 6.98 -16.00
N LEU A 28 -14.99 5.98 -16.84
CA LEU A 28 -14.60 4.60 -16.63
C LEU A 28 -13.15 4.35 -17.07
N VAL A 29 -12.28 4.07 -16.12
CA VAL A 29 -10.85 3.79 -16.34
C VAL A 29 -10.57 2.32 -16.02
N GLN A 30 -9.86 1.63 -16.91
CA GLN A 30 -9.43 0.26 -16.62
C GLN A 30 -8.38 0.24 -15.51
N PHE A 31 -8.52 -0.69 -14.56
CA PHE A 31 -7.54 -0.87 -13.49
C PHE A 31 -7.38 -2.34 -13.12
N ALA A 32 -6.24 -2.69 -12.54
CA ALA A 32 -6.00 -4.00 -11.97
C ALA A 32 -6.49 -4.02 -10.52
N LYS A 33 -7.49 -4.87 -10.23
CA LYS A 33 -8.01 -5.07 -8.86
C LYS A 33 -7.02 -5.88 -8.03
N SER A 34 -6.53 -5.30 -6.94
CA SER A 34 -5.72 -6.03 -5.95
C SER A 34 -6.57 -6.84 -4.96
N ARG A 35 -7.82 -6.42 -4.76
CA ARG A 35 -8.84 -7.08 -3.93
C ARG A 35 -10.24 -6.69 -4.40
N GLU A 36 -11.24 -7.49 -4.08
CA GLU A 36 -12.63 -7.11 -4.27
C GLU A 36 -13.03 -6.00 -3.29
N VAL A 37 -13.86 -5.07 -3.76
CA VAL A 37 -14.35 -3.94 -2.96
C VAL A 37 -15.66 -4.34 -2.32
N LYS A 38 -15.65 -4.53 -1.01
CA LYS A 38 -16.83 -4.80 -0.18
C LYS A 38 -17.15 -3.58 0.65
N GLY A 39 -18.42 -3.18 0.69
CA GLY A 39 -18.87 -2.00 1.43
C GLY A 39 -18.90 -0.71 0.60
N ARG A 40 -19.04 0.42 1.30
CA ARG A 40 -19.26 1.74 0.71
C ARG A 40 -17.93 2.44 0.43
N ILE A 41 -17.69 2.80 -0.82
CA ILE A 41 -16.53 3.64 -1.19
C ILE A 41 -16.73 5.05 -0.61
N LEU A 42 -15.75 5.55 0.14
CA LEU A 42 -15.74 6.90 0.71
C LEU A 42 -14.95 7.88 -0.16
N ASN A 43 -13.80 7.44 -0.70
CA ASN A 43 -13.00 8.24 -1.62
C ASN A 43 -12.09 7.36 -2.48
N ALA A 44 -11.58 7.96 -3.56
CA ALA A 44 -10.56 7.38 -4.41
C ALA A 44 -9.38 8.37 -4.54
N THR A 45 -8.16 7.85 -4.45
CA THR A 45 -6.93 8.61 -4.67
C THR A 45 -6.13 7.98 -5.79
N VAL A 46 -5.98 8.71 -6.90
CA VAL A 46 -5.10 8.34 -8.01
C VAL A 46 -3.73 8.99 -7.79
N ARG A 47 -2.67 8.19 -7.77
CA ARG A 47 -1.29 8.67 -7.59
C ARG A 47 -0.39 8.16 -8.70
N ARG A 48 0.44 9.05 -9.25
CA ARG A 48 1.54 8.70 -10.16
C ARG A 48 2.83 8.57 -9.37
N ASN A 49 3.49 7.43 -9.50
CA ASN A 49 4.80 7.22 -8.89
C ASN A 49 5.93 7.77 -9.79
N PRO A 50 7.17 7.87 -9.28
CA PRO A 50 8.30 8.35 -10.08
C PRO A 50 8.62 7.50 -11.33
N SER A 51 8.25 6.21 -11.35
CA SER A 51 8.35 5.36 -12.55
C SER A 51 7.27 5.64 -13.61
N GLY A 52 6.43 6.66 -13.40
CA GLY A 52 5.36 7.04 -14.32
C GLY A 52 4.09 6.20 -14.23
N ARG A 53 4.06 5.18 -13.35
CA ARG A 53 2.92 4.27 -13.17
C ARG A 53 1.86 4.91 -12.27
N TYR A 54 0.60 4.67 -12.62
CA TYR A 54 -0.57 5.14 -11.88
C TYR A 54 -1.12 4.04 -10.98
N PHE A 55 -1.53 4.42 -9.78
CA PHE A 55 -2.22 3.56 -8.82
C PHE A 55 -3.45 4.27 -8.31
N VAL A 56 -4.50 3.50 -8.00
CA VAL A 56 -5.69 4.00 -7.33
C VAL A 56 -5.84 3.33 -5.96
N SER A 57 -5.98 4.13 -4.92
CA SER A 57 -6.34 3.68 -3.57
C SER A 57 -7.79 4.02 -3.32
N LEU A 58 -8.58 3.04 -2.88
CA LEU A 58 -9.97 3.22 -2.49
C LEU A 58 -10.07 3.15 -0.97
N LEU A 59 -10.63 4.19 -0.35
CA LEU A 59 -11.06 4.13 1.05
C LEU A 59 -12.48 3.59 1.07
N VAL A 60 -12.71 2.53 1.82
CA VAL A 60 -13.98 1.81 1.84
C VAL A 60 -14.40 1.58 3.28
N GLU A 61 -15.62 1.97 3.59
CA GLU A 61 -16.31 1.63 4.83
C GLU A 61 -16.98 0.27 4.65
N THR A 62 -16.63 -0.69 5.50
CA THR A 62 -17.16 -2.05 5.46
C THR A 62 -17.46 -2.50 6.88
N GLU A 63 -18.48 -3.34 7.01
CA GLU A 63 -18.68 -4.09 8.24
C GLU A 63 -17.54 -5.09 8.40
N VAL A 64 -17.01 -5.17 9.61
CA VAL A 64 -16.01 -6.15 10.01
C VAL A 64 -16.74 -7.19 10.84
N GLN A 65 -16.77 -8.43 10.34
CA GLN A 65 -17.34 -9.53 11.10
C GLN A 65 -16.44 -9.80 12.30
N GLU A 66 -16.95 -9.53 13.50
CA GLU A 66 -16.25 -9.90 14.72
C GLU A 66 -16.18 -11.42 14.85
N LEU A 67 -14.99 -11.93 15.17
CA LEU A 67 -14.81 -13.33 15.51
C LEU A 67 -15.25 -13.56 16.97
N PRO A 68 -15.78 -14.75 17.31
CA PRO A 68 -16.10 -15.08 18.69
C PRO A 68 -14.89 -14.87 19.61
N LYS A 69 -15.10 -14.23 20.76
CA LYS A 69 -14.05 -14.02 21.75
C LYS A 69 -13.58 -15.36 22.30
N THR A 70 -12.27 -15.58 22.34
CA THR A 70 -11.66 -16.78 22.91
C THR A 70 -11.66 -16.80 24.44
N GLN A 71 -12.03 -15.69 25.10
CA GLN A 71 -11.89 -15.47 26.55
C GLN A 71 -10.43 -15.60 27.06
N SER A 72 -9.46 -15.59 26.16
CA SER A 72 -8.03 -15.55 26.50
C SER A 72 -7.47 -14.15 26.31
N SER A 73 -6.46 -13.81 27.10
CA SER A 73 -5.70 -12.57 26.97
C SER A 73 -4.21 -12.88 26.93
N ILE A 74 -3.46 -12.07 26.18
CA ILE A 74 -2.00 -12.17 26.10
C ILE A 74 -1.42 -10.76 26.12
N GLY A 75 -0.45 -10.53 26.99
CA GLY A 75 0.32 -9.29 26.98
C GLY A 75 1.31 -9.31 25.82
N MET A 76 1.47 -8.18 25.13
CA MET A 76 2.45 -8.01 24.06
C MET A 76 3.39 -6.86 24.43
N ASP A 77 4.67 -7.16 24.60
CA ASP A 77 5.74 -6.15 24.69
C ASP A 77 6.43 -6.03 23.33
N VAL A 78 6.52 -4.82 22.78
CA VAL A 78 7.06 -4.56 21.43
C VAL A 78 8.39 -3.81 21.52
N GLY A 79 9.39 -4.27 20.77
CA GLY A 79 10.76 -3.78 20.94
C GLY A 79 11.58 -3.66 19.66
N LEU A 80 12.78 -3.09 19.81
CA LEU A 80 13.76 -2.97 18.72
C LEU A 80 14.59 -4.24 18.56
N LYS A 81 14.89 -4.95 19.65
CA LYS A 81 15.67 -6.20 19.67
C LYS A 81 14.84 -7.37 19.13
N ASP A 82 13.66 -7.56 19.70
CA ASP A 82 12.66 -8.54 19.32
C ASP A 82 11.39 -7.76 18.93
N PHE A 83 10.67 -8.20 17.89
CA PHE A 83 9.51 -7.48 17.35
C PHE A 83 8.37 -7.45 18.37
N ALA A 84 8.07 -8.62 18.95
CA ALA A 84 7.10 -8.76 20.02
C ALA A 84 7.47 -9.93 20.93
N ILE A 85 7.33 -9.74 22.24
CA ILE A 85 7.41 -10.79 23.25
C ILE A 85 6.04 -10.92 23.88
N LEU A 86 5.51 -12.13 23.90
CA LEU A 86 4.22 -12.44 24.49
C LEU A 86 4.38 -12.81 25.97
N SER A 87 3.33 -12.60 26.77
CA SER A 87 3.33 -12.99 28.19
C SER A 87 3.41 -14.50 28.44
N ASP A 88 3.19 -15.33 27.42
CA ASP A 88 3.40 -16.79 27.47
C ASP A 88 4.86 -17.20 27.18
N GLY A 89 5.75 -16.24 26.95
CA GLY A 89 7.15 -16.47 26.62
C GLY A 89 7.45 -16.61 25.12
N THR A 90 6.44 -16.56 24.24
CA THR A 90 6.65 -16.59 22.79
C THR A 90 7.37 -15.34 22.30
N ILE A 91 8.41 -15.52 21.49
CA ILE A 91 9.23 -14.42 20.97
C ILE A 91 9.12 -14.34 19.45
N TYR A 92 8.63 -13.21 18.95
CA TYR A 92 8.69 -12.84 17.55
C TYR A 92 9.95 -12.02 17.29
N LYS A 93 10.88 -12.55 16.50
CA LYS A 93 12.13 -11.85 16.14
C LYS A 93 11.85 -10.63 15.27
N ASN A 94 12.64 -9.58 15.42
CA ASN A 94 12.57 -8.40 14.56
C ASN A 94 13.28 -8.67 13.22
N PRO A 95 12.54 -8.82 12.10
CA PRO A 95 13.18 -8.91 10.81
C PRO A 95 13.77 -7.54 10.46
N LYS A 96 15.11 -7.47 10.38
CA LYS A 96 15.86 -6.23 10.10
C LYS A 96 15.75 -5.78 8.63
N PHE A 97 14.54 -5.78 8.07
CA PHE A 97 14.29 -5.46 6.67
C PHE A 97 14.85 -4.10 6.29
N PHE A 98 14.68 -3.09 7.14
CA PHE A 98 15.18 -1.74 6.89
C PHE A 98 16.68 -1.74 6.56
N ARG A 99 17.52 -2.35 7.41
CA ARG A 99 18.98 -2.41 7.20
C ARG A 99 19.34 -3.13 5.89
N SER A 100 18.74 -4.30 5.67
CA SER A 100 19.00 -5.08 4.45
C SER A 100 18.57 -4.36 3.16
N LEU A 101 17.47 -3.59 3.22
CA LEU A 101 16.95 -2.85 2.08
C LEU A 101 17.69 -1.51 1.89
N GLU A 102 18.14 -0.88 2.97
CA GLU A 102 18.98 0.32 2.98
C GLU A 102 20.30 0.06 2.25
N GLU A 103 20.99 -1.04 2.57
CA GLU A 103 22.23 -1.43 1.88
C GLU A 103 21.99 -1.69 0.38
N LYS A 104 20.91 -2.40 0.04
CA LYS A 104 20.51 -2.66 -1.35
C LYS A 104 20.21 -1.36 -2.10
N LEU A 105 19.49 -0.44 -1.46
CA LEU A 105 19.14 0.87 -2.01
C LEU A 105 20.39 1.70 -2.25
N ALA A 106 21.30 1.80 -1.28
CA ALA A 106 22.56 2.54 -1.40
C ALA A 106 23.42 2.01 -2.56
N LYS A 107 23.52 0.67 -2.70
CA LYS A 107 24.21 0.05 -3.83
C LYS A 107 23.55 0.42 -5.17
N ALA A 108 22.23 0.34 -5.27
CA ALA A 108 21.49 0.70 -6.48
C ALA A 108 21.67 2.19 -6.86
N GLN A 109 21.62 3.09 -5.87
CA GLN A 109 21.84 4.52 -6.06
C GLN A 109 23.26 4.82 -6.55
N ARG A 110 24.29 4.16 -6.01
CA ARG A 110 25.69 4.29 -6.47
C ARG A 110 25.90 3.77 -7.89
N VAL A 111 25.22 2.69 -8.27
CA VAL A 111 25.25 2.19 -9.65
C VAL A 111 24.59 3.21 -10.58
N LEU A 112 23.42 3.74 -10.20
CA LEU A 112 22.69 4.73 -10.97
C LEU A 112 23.47 6.04 -11.16
N SER A 113 24.14 6.54 -10.12
CA SER A 113 24.89 7.80 -10.19
C SER A 113 26.07 7.77 -11.17
N ARG A 114 26.57 6.58 -11.51
CA ARG A 114 27.65 6.38 -12.49
C ARG A 114 27.13 6.16 -13.91
N ARG A 115 25.81 6.00 -14.10
CA ARG A 115 25.21 5.81 -15.42
C ARG A 115 24.87 7.16 -16.04
N THR A 116 25.27 7.36 -17.30
CA THR A 116 24.85 8.52 -18.08
C THR A 116 23.42 8.34 -18.55
N GLN A 117 22.57 9.32 -18.27
CA GLN A 117 21.18 9.34 -18.72
C GLN A 117 21.12 9.21 -20.25
N GLY A 118 20.30 8.28 -20.76
CA GLY A 118 20.14 8.02 -22.19
C GLY A 118 21.20 7.12 -22.84
N SER A 119 22.24 6.70 -22.10
CA SER A 119 23.20 5.72 -22.61
C SER A 119 22.62 4.30 -22.70
N SER A 120 23.28 3.41 -23.45
CA SER A 120 22.90 1.98 -23.53
C SER A 120 22.91 1.26 -22.18
N ARG A 121 23.59 1.82 -21.17
CA ARG A 121 23.67 1.31 -19.79
C ARG A 121 22.70 2.01 -18.83
N TRP A 122 21.82 2.89 -19.30
CA TRP A 122 20.87 3.63 -18.48
C TRP A 122 19.79 2.72 -17.89
N ASN A 123 19.16 1.91 -18.74
CA ASN A 123 18.13 0.93 -18.36
C ASN A 123 18.73 -0.34 -17.71
#